data_AF-A0A7Y0WPB6-F1
#
_entry.id   AF-A0A7Y0WPB6-F1
#
_cell.length_a   1.000
_cell.length_b   1.000
_cell.length_c   1.000
_cell.angle_alpha   90.00
_cell.angle_beta   90.00
_cell.angle_gamma   90.00
#
_symmetry.space_group_name_H-M   'P 1'
#
loop_
_entity.id
_entity.type
_entity.pdbx_description
1 polymer ?
#
loop_
_entity_poly.entity_id
_entity_poly.type
_entity_poly.pdbx_seq_one_letter_code
_entity_poly.pdbx_strand_id
1 'polypeptide(L)'
;MRRILLLSTLLLTVWETSGASTFLNKEPSVNPLNEIKENLAFNCIHDNIPASSAEADVLFQYARWLQKNNQLKQDKTVNAEIARLYRIAAENGHFKANINLQNGSMRGDFTLSGEEHLRLSQQLIDVDVATGYYFIGLFLKNGSAGLNQDVAMSLRYFRKAADQGNAQAQYYVGEKLEPIDIAPKIALQMYRCAAEQGDGKAAVALAVYFQDEGDYQNALESFQLGVVAGNSNSASHLSKGFRVQPTDELYYLGQPEDLERSERYEKIWRVLARYSYADPKVPEINDIVPLPPAKLPLWDGKLQWLEARLANVAPPKPTDALINKLAQAKLLEPATGKPVPGSPAFIKASSPAPTCQSGQACPHTGYWQASRLTDASQASLQGGTIRHFEEGEILPLQNVERHHRRFLRTDTTTVEDEIVEWRLLG
;
A
#
# COMPACT_ATOMS: atom_id res chain seq x y z
N MET A 1 -47.98 -15.14 -51.99
CA MET A 1 -48.38 -14.69 -50.64
C MET A 1 -47.83 -15.67 -49.60
N ARG A 2 -47.03 -15.12 -48.69
CA ARG A 2 -46.35 -15.62 -47.48
C ARG A 2 -46.57 -17.09 -47.03
N ARG A 3 -45.46 -17.84 -46.95
CA ARG A 3 -45.25 -18.94 -46.00
C ARG A 3 -44.48 -18.40 -44.79
N ILE A 4 -44.98 -18.71 -43.60
CA ILE A 4 -44.46 -18.31 -42.29
C ILE A 4 -43.39 -19.33 -41.88
N LEU A 5 -42.19 -18.87 -41.57
CA LEU A 5 -41.13 -19.64 -40.92
C LEU A 5 -40.83 -18.96 -39.58
N LEU A 6 -41.12 -19.69 -38.50
CA LEU A 6 -40.80 -19.34 -37.11
C LEU A 6 -39.32 -19.58 -36.87
N LEU A 7 -38.58 -18.54 -36.45
CA LEU A 7 -37.24 -18.65 -35.89
C LEU A 7 -37.30 -18.08 -34.46
N SER A 8 -37.21 -18.99 -33.49
CA SER A 8 -37.14 -18.73 -32.07
C SER A 8 -35.74 -18.24 -31.69
N THR A 9 -35.62 -16.98 -31.30
CA THR A 9 -34.39 -16.41 -30.69
C THR A 9 -34.46 -16.56 -29.17
N LEU A 10 -33.54 -17.36 -28.61
CA LEU A 10 -33.26 -17.42 -27.18
C LEU A 10 -32.70 -16.06 -26.72
N LEU A 11 -33.39 -15.38 -25.82
CA LEU A 11 -32.86 -14.25 -25.05
C LEU A 11 -32.09 -14.80 -23.85
N LEU A 12 -30.76 -14.72 -23.90
CA LEU A 12 -29.92 -14.84 -22.71
C LEU A 12 -29.89 -13.47 -22.04
N THR A 13 -30.67 -13.31 -20.97
CA THR A 13 -30.56 -12.16 -20.07
C THR A 13 -29.32 -12.35 -19.21
N VAL A 14 -28.28 -11.56 -19.48
CA VAL A 14 -27.15 -11.40 -18.55
C VAL A 14 -27.65 -10.56 -17.38
N TRP A 15 -27.71 -11.16 -16.19
CA TRP A 15 -27.89 -10.42 -14.94
C TRP A 15 -26.58 -9.71 -14.61
N GLU A 16 -26.54 -8.39 -14.79
CA GLU A 16 -25.51 -7.55 -14.19
C GLU A 16 -25.72 -7.56 -12.67
N THR A 17 -24.76 -8.16 -11.96
CA THR A 17 -24.65 -8.05 -10.51
C THR A 17 -24.06 -6.68 -10.18
N SER A 18 -24.94 -5.71 -9.93
CA SER A 18 -24.57 -4.41 -9.35
C SER A 18 -24.14 -4.62 -7.89
N GLY A 19 -22.86 -4.89 -7.69
CA GLY A 19 -22.23 -5.08 -6.39
C GLY A 19 -20.84 -4.45 -6.35
N ALA A 20 -20.67 -3.25 -6.91
CA ALA A 20 -19.45 -2.46 -6.76
C ALA A 20 -19.70 -1.34 -5.72
N SER A 21 -19.18 -1.62 -4.52
CA SER A 21 -18.76 -0.73 -3.45
C SER A 21 -18.90 0.78 -3.66
N THR A 22 -19.64 1.40 -2.73
CA THR A 22 -19.93 2.83 -2.54
C THR A 22 -18.71 3.75 -2.31
N PHE A 23 -17.48 3.23 -2.34
CA PHE A 23 -16.25 3.99 -2.06
C PHE A 23 -15.70 4.76 -3.27
N LEU A 24 -16.16 4.45 -4.50
CA LEU A 24 -15.76 5.15 -5.74
C LEU A 24 -16.89 6.03 -6.33
N ASN A 25 -17.87 6.45 -5.53
CA ASN A 25 -18.97 7.31 -6.01
C ASN A 25 -18.55 8.75 -6.38
N LYS A 26 -17.29 9.11 -6.15
CA LYS A 26 -16.60 10.13 -6.94
C LYS A 26 -15.62 9.38 -7.82
N GLU A 27 -15.86 9.32 -9.13
CA GLU A 27 -14.77 8.99 -10.05
C GLU A 27 -13.56 9.85 -9.66
N PRO A 28 -12.42 9.25 -9.30
CA PRO A 28 -11.21 10.04 -9.13
C PRO A 28 -10.97 10.75 -10.46
N SER A 29 -10.80 12.07 -10.40
CA SER A 29 -10.56 12.92 -11.57
C SER A 29 -9.22 12.56 -12.21
N VAL A 30 -9.19 11.46 -12.95
CA VAL A 30 -8.10 11.04 -13.82
C VAL A 30 -8.55 11.26 -15.25
N ASN A 31 -7.73 11.89 -16.07
CA ASN A 31 -8.15 12.26 -17.43
C ASN A 31 -8.29 10.99 -18.30
N PRO A 32 -9.18 11.00 -19.30
CA PRO A 32 -9.26 9.93 -20.31
C PRO A 32 -7.91 9.64 -20.98
N LEU A 33 -7.70 8.40 -21.44
CA LEU A 33 -6.42 8.00 -22.03
C LEU A 33 -6.07 8.77 -23.32
N ASN A 34 -7.07 9.15 -24.13
CA ASN A 34 -6.84 9.96 -25.33
C ASN A 34 -6.29 11.34 -24.98
N GLU A 35 -6.87 12.03 -24.00
CA GLU A 35 -6.38 13.33 -23.55
C GLU A 35 -4.96 13.24 -22.95
N ILE A 36 -4.68 12.20 -22.17
CA ILE A 36 -3.33 11.94 -21.63
C ILE A 36 -2.31 11.69 -22.75
N LYS A 37 -2.70 10.94 -23.80
CA LYS A 37 -1.83 10.69 -24.96
C LYS A 37 -1.58 11.94 -25.79
N GLU A 38 -2.54 12.85 -25.86
CA GLU A 38 -2.37 14.16 -26.49
C GLU A 38 -1.47 15.08 -25.65
N ASN A 39 -1.52 14.95 -24.31
CA ASN A 39 -0.69 15.70 -23.38
C ASN A 39 0.47 14.87 -22.79
N LEU A 40 1.52 14.71 -23.60
CA LEU A 40 2.75 14.03 -23.20
C LEU A 40 3.72 14.91 -22.38
N ALA A 41 3.34 16.14 -22.03
CA ALA A 41 4.18 16.98 -21.19
C ALA A 41 4.39 16.30 -19.83
N PHE A 42 5.62 16.35 -19.32
CA PHE A 42 5.97 15.83 -18.01
C PHE A 42 6.84 16.84 -17.30
N ASN A 43 6.51 17.11 -16.03
CA ASN A 43 7.33 17.91 -15.13
C ASN A 43 7.78 17.01 -13.99
N CYS A 44 9.07 17.00 -13.70
CA CYS A 44 9.58 16.22 -12.58
C CYS A 44 9.05 16.80 -11.26
N ILE A 45 8.29 15.99 -10.54
CA ILE A 45 7.77 16.25 -9.20
C ILE A 45 8.20 15.09 -8.33
N HIS A 46 8.57 15.36 -7.07
CA HIS A 46 8.90 14.33 -6.10
C HIS A 46 7.73 14.13 -5.14
N ASP A 47 7.42 12.87 -4.80
CA ASP A 47 6.32 12.56 -3.86
C ASP A 47 6.60 13.22 -2.50
N ASN A 48 5.63 13.99 -2.01
CA ASN A 48 5.74 14.71 -0.75
C ASN A 48 4.83 14.06 0.29
N ILE A 49 5.42 13.32 1.22
CA ILE A 49 4.68 12.67 2.30
C ILE A 49 4.66 13.59 3.53
N PRO A 50 3.49 14.07 3.98
CA PRO A 50 3.39 14.95 5.14
C PRO A 50 3.98 14.33 6.40
N ALA A 51 4.52 15.18 7.28
CA ALA A 51 5.06 14.75 8.57
C ALA A 51 3.94 14.25 9.49
N SER A 52 4.22 13.16 10.21
CA SER A 52 3.31 12.57 11.18
C SER A 52 3.48 13.20 12.58
N SER A 53 2.49 13.01 13.45
CA SER A 53 2.66 13.36 14.87
C SER A 53 3.75 12.50 15.54
N ALA A 54 4.45 13.08 16.53
CA ALA A 54 5.48 12.36 17.28
C ALA A 54 4.94 11.10 17.98
N GLU A 55 3.70 11.16 18.48
CA GLU A 55 3.04 10.02 19.13
C GLU A 55 2.80 8.86 18.16
N ALA A 56 2.32 9.13 16.94
CA ALA A 56 2.13 8.10 15.93
C ALA A 56 3.47 7.58 15.37
N ASP A 57 4.50 8.44 15.29
CA ASP A 57 5.83 8.04 14.85
C ASP A 57 6.48 7.03 15.81
N VAL A 58 6.27 7.13 17.13
CA VAL A 58 6.75 6.10 18.08
C VAL A 58 6.25 4.70 17.71
N LEU A 59 4.95 4.57 17.40
CA LEU A 59 4.37 3.28 16.98
C LEU A 59 4.98 2.81 15.66
N PHE A 60 5.14 3.72 14.69
CA PHE A 60 5.73 3.41 13.38
C PHE A 60 7.19 2.94 13.49
N GLN A 61 8.03 3.66 14.23
CA GLN A 61 9.45 3.31 14.38
C GLN A 61 9.62 1.95 15.06
N TYR A 62 8.82 1.68 16.11
CA TYR A 62 8.86 0.38 16.77
C TYR A 62 8.35 -0.75 15.87
N ALA A 63 7.29 -0.52 15.09
CA ALA A 63 6.80 -1.47 14.09
C ALA A 63 7.84 -1.74 12.98
N ARG A 64 8.58 -0.72 12.53
CA ARG A 64 9.71 -0.87 11.58
C ARG A 64 10.82 -1.73 12.16
N TRP A 65 11.16 -1.52 13.43
CA TRP A 65 12.18 -2.32 14.12
C TRP A 65 11.72 -3.78 14.29
N LEU A 66 10.48 -4.02 14.70
CA LEU A 66 9.90 -5.37 14.75
C LEU A 66 9.94 -6.04 13.37
N GLN A 67 9.50 -5.33 12.33
CA GLN A 67 9.49 -5.83 10.95
C GLN A 67 10.90 -6.23 10.51
N LYS A 68 11.91 -5.37 10.73
CA LYS A 68 13.32 -5.68 10.45
C LYS A 68 13.77 -6.97 11.13
N ASN A 69 13.41 -7.16 12.40
CA ASN A 69 13.78 -8.35 13.18
C ASN A 69 12.95 -9.59 12.83
N ASN A 70 11.85 -9.43 12.09
CA ASN A 70 10.99 -10.52 11.64
C ASN A 70 11.15 -10.86 10.14
N GLN A 71 11.90 -10.08 9.35
CA GLN A 71 12.05 -10.24 7.89
C GLN A 71 12.36 -11.67 7.45
N LEU A 72 13.26 -12.36 8.15
CA LEU A 72 13.66 -13.74 7.84
C LEU A 72 12.94 -14.79 8.69
N LYS A 73 12.43 -14.41 9.86
CA LYS A 73 11.75 -15.33 10.79
C LYS A 73 10.31 -15.61 10.36
N GLN A 74 9.66 -14.60 9.80
CA GLN A 74 8.27 -14.66 9.33
C GLN A 74 7.29 -15.16 10.42
N ASP A 75 7.54 -14.78 11.68
CA ASP A 75 6.64 -15.12 12.78
C ASP A 75 5.32 -14.37 12.61
N LYS A 76 4.23 -15.13 12.46
CA LYS A 76 2.88 -14.59 12.25
C LYS A 76 2.39 -13.77 13.45
N THR A 77 2.81 -14.11 14.66
CA THR A 77 2.42 -13.37 15.88
C THR A 77 3.07 -11.98 15.90
N VAL A 78 4.33 -11.90 15.48
CA VAL A 78 5.04 -10.62 15.32
C VAL A 78 4.45 -9.81 14.16
N ASN A 79 4.05 -10.46 13.06
CA ASN A 79 3.35 -9.77 11.97
C ASN A 79 2.00 -9.19 12.40
N ALA A 80 1.24 -9.89 13.25
CA ALA A 80 0.00 -9.36 13.81
C ALA A 80 0.25 -8.10 14.65
N GLU A 81 1.31 -8.10 15.47
CA GLU A 81 1.73 -6.93 16.24
C GLU A 81 2.18 -5.76 15.35
N ILE A 82 2.97 -6.04 14.29
CA ILE A 82 3.40 -5.01 13.34
C ILE A 82 2.19 -4.39 12.63
N ALA A 83 1.26 -5.22 12.14
CA ALA A 83 0.05 -4.77 11.47
C ALA A 83 -0.82 -3.91 12.39
N ARG A 84 -0.98 -4.32 13.65
CA ARG A 84 -1.69 -3.56 14.69
C ARG A 84 -1.10 -2.16 14.88
N LEU A 85 0.21 -2.07 15.07
CA LEU A 85 0.91 -0.79 15.29
C LEU A 85 0.84 0.11 14.05
N TYR A 86 1.06 -0.45 12.85
CA TYR A 86 0.93 0.32 11.62
C TYR A 86 -0.50 0.81 11.39
N ARG A 87 -1.52 0.00 11.68
CA ARG A 87 -2.92 0.38 11.54
C ARG A 87 -3.27 1.54 12.48
N ILE A 88 -2.92 1.44 13.76
CA ILE A 88 -3.18 2.53 14.72
C ILE A 88 -2.42 3.81 14.32
N ALA A 89 -1.17 3.70 13.88
CA ALA A 89 -0.41 4.85 13.41
C ALA A 89 -1.02 5.48 12.13
N ALA A 90 -1.43 4.65 11.17
CA ALA A 90 -2.05 5.08 9.91
C ALA A 90 -3.33 5.89 10.16
N GLU A 91 -4.24 5.38 11.00
CA GLU A 91 -5.48 6.10 11.36
C GLU A 91 -5.23 7.38 12.14
N ASN A 92 -4.04 7.52 12.75
CA ASN A 92 -3.55 8.74 13.38
C ASN A 92 -2.70 9.62 12.44
N GLY A 93 -2.88 9.46 11.12
CA GLY A 93 -2.28 10.32 10.10
C GLY A 93 -0.83 9.97 9.75
N HIS A 94 -0.34 8.77 10.11
CA HIS A 94 1.01 8.34 9.76
C HIS A 94 1.06 7.70 8.38
N PHE A 95 1.23 8.50 7.33
CA PHE A 95 1.12 8.03 5.94
C PHE A 95 2.17 6.99 5.53
N LYS A 96 3.39 7.01 6.09
CA LYS A 96 4.37 5.93 5.88
C LYS A 96 3.95 4.61 6.54
N ALA A 97 3.15 4.66 7.61
CA ALA A 97 2.63 3.46 8.27
C ALA A 97 1.50 2.86 7.42
N ASN A 98 0.63 3.72 6.88
CA ASN A 98 -0.37 3.35 5.88
C ASN A 98 0.29 2.64 4.68
N ILE A 99 1.28 3.27 4.04
CA ILE A 99 2.02 2.70 2.91
C ILE A 99 2.66 1.35 3.27
N ASN A 100 3.29 1.24 4.44
CA ASN A 100 3.92 -0.02 4.87
C ASN A 100 2.92 -1.12 5.21
N LEU A 101 1.74 -0.77 5.75
CA LEU A 101 0.66 -1.71 6.02
C LEU A 101 0.11 -2.29 4.70
N GLN A 102 -0.20 -1.43 3.72
CA GLN A 102 -0.66 -1.88 2.41
C GLN A 102 0.39 -2.72 1.69
N ASN A 103 1.64 -2.27 1.64
CA ASN A 103 2.75 -3.02 1.04
C ASN A 103 3.00 -4.38 1.71
N GLY A 104 2.93 -4.43 3.05
CA GLY A 104 3.07 -5.69 3.77
C GLY A 104 1.91 -6.65 3.49
N SER A 105 0.68 -6.14 3.39
CA SER A 105 -0.46 -6.97 3.00
C SER A 105 -0.36 -7.50 1.58
N MET A 106 0.10 -6.69 0.62
CA MET A 106 0.34 -7.15 -0.75
C MET A 106 1.44 -8.20 -0.87
N ARG A 107 2.39 -8.25 0.08
CA ARG A 107 3.39 -9.32 0.20
C ARG A 107 2.89 -10.56 0.94
N GLY A 108 1.70 -10.49 1.54
CA GLY A 108 1.15 -11.56 2.38
C GLY A 108 1.64 -11.53 3.84
N ASP A 109 2.37 -10.48 4.25
CA ASP A 109 2.82 -10.32 5.64
C ASP A 109 1.63 -10.05 6.59
N PHE A 110 0.63 -9.32 6.09
CA PHE A 110 -0.55 -8.83 6.84
C PHE A 110 -1.86 -9.10 6.09
N THR A 111 -2.97 -9.10 6.82
CA THR A 111 -4.31 -9.29 6.23
C THR A 111 -5.11 -7.99 6.29
N LEU A 112 -5.40 -7.43 5.12
CA LEU A 112 -6.29 -6.28 4.89
C LEU A 112 -7.42 -6.73 3.96
N SER A 113 -8.64 -6.23 4.18
CA SER A 113 -9.73 -6.40 3.22
C SER A 113 -9.51 -5.51 1.99
N GLY A 114 -10.19 -5.80 0.88
CA GLY A 114 -10.14 -4.92 -0.29
C GLY A 114 -10.64 -3.50 0.00
N GLU A 115 -11.72 -3.39 0.75
CA GLU A 115 -12.28 -2.11 1.18
C GLU A 115 -11.31 -1.34 2.09
N GLU A 116 -10.54 -2.04 2.93
CA GLU A 116 -9.49 -1.42 3.76
C GLU A 116 -8.36 -0.85 2.90
N HIS A 117 -7.89 -1.60 1.88
CA HIS A 117 -6.91 -1.11 0.90
C HIS A 117 -7.39 0.15 0.18
N LEU A 118 -8.63 0.14 -0.35
CA LEU A 118 -9.18 1.28 -1.07
C LEU A 118 -9.35 2.50 -0.16
N ARG A 119 -9.83 2.32 1.07
CA ARG A 119 -9.97 3.42 2.04
C ARG A 119 -8.62 4.00 2.44
N LEU A 120 -7.62 3.17 2.74
CA LEU A 120 -6.27 3.62 3.08
C LEU A 120 -5.60 4.32 1.89
N SER A 121 -5.86 3.87 0.66
CA SER A 121 -5.42 4.57 -0.56
C SER A 121 -6.10 5.93 -0.71
N GLN A 122 -7.40 6.03 -0.43
CA GLN A 122 -8.12 7.30 -0.45
C GLN A 122 -7.58 8.28 0.60
N GLN A 123 -7.23 7.82 1.81
CA GLN A 123 -6.59 8.66 2.81
C GLN A 123 -5.27 9.30 2.34
N LEU A 124 -4.51 8.59 1.50
CA LEU A 124 -3.29 9.13 0.89
C LEU A 124 -3.62 10.16 -0.20
N ILE A 125 -4.60 9.86 -1.04
CA ILE A 125 -5.08 10.77 -2.10
C ILE A 125 -5.62 12.08 -1.51
N ASP A 126 -6.36 12.01 -0.40
CA ASP A 126 -6.97 13.17 0.25
C ASP A 126 -5.94 14.18 0.79
N VAL A 127 -4.68 13.75 0.95
CA VAL A 127 -3.56 14.60 1.38
C VAL A 127 -2.49 14.75 0.31
N ASP A 128 -2.86 14.54 -0.96
CA ASP A 128 -2.01 14.69 -2.14
C ASP A 128 -0.74 13.81 -2.14
N VAL A 129 -0.77 12.67 -1.44
CA VAL A 129 0.32 11.68 -1.50
C VAL A 129 0.12 10.79 -2.72
N ALA A 130 1.02 10.91 -3.70
CA ALA A 130 0.91 10.28 -5.02
C ALA A 130 0.84 8.75 -4.96
N THR A 131 1.46 8.16 -3.93
CA THR A 131 1.41 6.72 -3.65
C THR A 131 -0.02 6.17 -3.52
N GLY A 132 -1.00 6.98 -3.10
CA GLY A 132 -2.41 6.54 -3.07
C GLY A 132 -2.96 6.19 -4.46
N TYR A 133 -2.71 7.03 -5.47
CA TYR A 133 -3.06 6.74 -6.86
C TYR A 133 -2.31 5.52 -7.40
N TYR A 134 -1.04 5.36 -7.03
CA TYR A 134 -0.24 4.20 -7.42
C TYR A 134 -0.84 2.88 -6.92
N PHE A 135 -1.32 2.81 -5.66
CA PHE A 135 -1.98 1.62 -5.13
C PHE A 135 -3.27 1.30 -5.88
N ILE A 136 -4.14 2.29 -6.15
CA ILE A 136 -5.35 2.06 -6.96
C ILE A 136 -4.99 1.54 -8.36
N GLY A 137 -3.95 2.11 -8.98
CA GLY A 137 -3.42 1.64 -10.26
C GLY A 137 -2.99 0.17 -10.20
N LEU A 138 -2.30 -0.25 -9.12
CA LEU A 138 -1.92 -1.65 -8.90
C LEU A 138 -3.12 -2.58 -8.71
N PHE A 139 -4.13 -2.17 -7.93
CA PHE A 139 -5.33 -2.97 -7.70
C PHE A 139 -6.14 -3.18 -8.99
N LEU A 140 -6.31 -2.13 -9.80
CA LEU A 140 -6.92 -2.22 -11.13
C LEU A 140 -6.10 -3.07 -12.10
N LYS A 141 -4.76 -2.97 -12.07
CA LYS A 141 -3.90 -3.79 -12.93
C LYS A 141 -4.06 -5.28 -12.65
N ASN A 142 -4.20 -5.63 -11.38
CA ASN A 142 -4.19 -7.01 -10.92
C ASN A 142 -5.60 -7.60 -10.72
N GLY A 143 -6.66 -6.79 -10.74
CA GLY A 143 -8.00 -7.23 -10.39
C GLY A 143 -8.11 -7.65 -8.93
N SER A 144 -7.66 -6.79 -8.01
CA SER A 144 -7.61 -7.07 -6.58
C SER A 144 -8.26 -5.95 -5.75
N ALA A 145 -8.30 -6.13 -4.42
CA ALA A 145 -8.94 -5.21 -3.48
C ALA A 145 -10.43 -4.92 -3.79
N GLY A 146 -11.12 -5.85 -4.44
CA GLY A 146 -12.53 -5.69 -4.85
C GLY A 146 -12.72 -4.94 -6.16
N LEU A 147 -11.64 -4.62 -6.89
CA LEU A 147 -11.70 -4.02 -8.22
C LEU A 147 -11.51 -5.11 -9.29
N ASN A 148 -12.25 -5.00 -10.38
CA ASN A 148 -12.01 -5.82 -11.57
C ASN A 148 -10.73 -5.38 -12.28
N GLN A 149 -10.11 -6.30 -13.00
CA GLN A 149 -8.94 -5.97 -13.80
C GLN A 149 -9.33 -4.98 -14.92
N ASP A 150 -8.70 -3.81 -14.91
CA ASP A 150 -8.84 -2.79 -15.95
C ASP A 150 -7.49 -2.12 -16.20
N VAL A 151 -6.79 -2.59 -17.24
CA VAL A 151 -5.46 -2.11 -17.60
C VAL A 151 -5.50 -0.68 -18.12
N ALA A 152 -6.58 -0.29 -18.83
CA ALA A 152 -6.71 1.05 -19.37
C ALA A 152 -6.91 2.08 -18.26
N MET A 153 -7.79 1.77 -17.30
CA MET A 153 -7.98 2.58 -16.10
C MET A 153 -6.71 2.62 -15.26
N SER A 154 -6.07 1.47 -15.02
CA SER A 154 -4.81 1.38 -14.29
C SER A 154 -3.73 2.32 -14.83
N LEU A 155 -3.55 2.39 -16.17
CA LEU A 155 -2.60 3.31 -16.79
C LEU A 155 -2.91 4.78 -16.51
N ARG A 156 -4.19 5.18 -16.43
CA ARG A 156 -4.59 6.55 -16.06
C ARG A 156 -4.19 6.88 -14.62
N TYR A 157 -4.38 5.94 -13.70
CA TYR A 157 -3.95 6.09 -12.31
C TYR A 157 -2.44 6.12 -12.16
N PHE A 158 -1.70 5.28 -12.89
CA PHE A 158 -0.24 5.36 -12.90
C PHE A 158 0.26 6.68 -13.47
N ARG A 159 -0.34 7.19 -14.55
CA ARG A 159 -0.01 8.52 -15.06
C ARG A 159 -0.26 9.60 -14.01
N LYS A 160 -1.43 9.60 -13.38
CA LYS A 160 -1.76 10.55 -12.32
C LYS A 160 -0.76 10.50 -11.16
N ALA A 161 -0.40 9.29 -10.71
CA ALA A 161 0.61 9.08 -9.67
C ALA A 161 2.00 9.59 -10.11
N ALA A 162 2.39 9.35 -11.37
CA ALA A 162 3.66 9.81 -11.91
C ALA A 162 3.74 11.34 -11.96
N ASP A 163 2.66 11.98 -12.41
CA ASP A 163 2.54 13.44 -12.51
C ASP A 163 2.49 14.11 -11.12
N GLN A 164 2.11 13.37 -10.08
CA GLN A 164 2.16 13.84 -8.68
C GLN A 164 3.41 13.42 -7.93
N GLY A 165 4.33 12.71 -8.58
CA GLY A 165 5.67 12.50 -8.08
C GLY A 165 5.99 11.09 -7.57
N ASN A 166 5.09 10.12 -7.68
CA ASN A 166 5.42 8.75 -7.27
C ASN A 166 6.49 8.15 -8.19
N ALA A 167 7.69 7.88 -7.65
CA ALA A 167 8.84 7.39 -8.41
C ALA A 167 8.57 6.05 -9.13
N GLN A 168 7.86 5.11 -8.50
CA GLN A 168 7.55 3.82 -9.12
C GLN A 168 6.56 3.97 -10.29
N ALA A 169 5.63 4.91 -10.18
CA ALA A 169 4.71 5.26 -11.25
C ALA A 169 5.43 5.98 -12.40
N GLN A 170 6.35 6.91 -12.11
CA GLN A 170 7.19 7.56 -13.11
C GLN A 170 8.00 6.53 -13.90
N TYR A 171 8.65 5.59 -13.22
CA TYR A 171 9.32 4.47 -13.89
C TYR A 171 8.34 3.64 -14.73
N TYR A 172 7.20 3.25 -14.17
CA TYR A 172 6.23 2.39 -14.86
C TYR A 172 5.66 3.06 -16.12
N VAL A 173 5.32 4.35 -16.06
CA VAL A 173 4.82 5.11 -17.21
C VAL A 173 5.94 5.36 -18.21
N GLY A 174 7.16 5.66 -17.74
CA GLY A 174 8.35 5.77 -18.58
C GLY A 174 8.56 4.53 -19.46
N GLU A 175 8.43 3.34 -18.88
CA GLU A 175 8.52 2.06 -19.61
C GLU A 175 7.46 1.92 -20.73
N LYS A 176 6.30 2.57 -20.57
CA LYS A 176 5.26 2.57 -21.62
C LYS A 176 5.49 3.62 -22.68
N LEU A 177 6.29 4.65 -22.40
CA LEU A 177 6.62 5.73 -23.33
C LEU A 177 7.97 5.52 -24.05
N GLU A 178 8.82 4.64 -23.53
CA GLU A 178 10.15 4.32 -24.03
C GLU A 178 10.20 3.86 -25.51
N PRO A 179 9.24 3.09 -26.05
CA PRO A 179 9.28 2.69 -27.45
C PRO A 179 9.45 3.90 -28.39
N ILE A 180 10.30 3.74 -29.40
CA ILE A 180 10.77 4.82 -30.28
C ILE A 180 9.64 5.58 -30.99
N ASP A 181 8.51 4.90 -31.22
CA ASP A 181 7.32 5.40 -31.90
C ASP A 181 6.29 6.05 -30.96
N ILE A 182 6.57 6.12 -29.65
CA ILE A 182 5.68 6.73 -28.65
C ILE A 182 6.24 8.06 -28.14
N ALA A 183 7.12 8.06 -27.12
CA ALA A 183 7.63 9.29 -26.51
C ALA A 183 8.94 9.05 -25.72
N PRO A 184 10.01 8.53 -26.35
CA PRO A 184 11.24 8.13 -25.66
C PRO A 184 11.90 9.28 -24.88
N LYS A 185 11.84 10.52 -25.38
CA LYS A 185 12.38 11.69 -24.67
C LYS A 185 11.66 11.97 -23.34
N ILE A 186 10.36 11.73 -23.28
CA ILE A 186 9.57 11.90 -22.05
C ILE A 186 9.84 10.74 -21.11
N ALA A 187 9.98 9.51 -21.63
CA ALA A 187 10.37 8.35 -20.83
C ALA A 187 11.69 8.61 -20.08
N LEU A 188 12.70 9.16 -20.74
CA LEU A 188 13.99 9.50 -20.13
C LEU A 188 13.87 10.57 -19.03
N GLN A 189 12.99 11.57 -19.21
CA GLN A 189 12.71 12.55 -18.16
C GLN A 189 12.07 11.88 -16.94
N MET A 190 11.12 10.96 -17.15
CA MET A 190 10.49 10.21 -16.07
C MET A 190 11.48 9.28 -15.36
N TYR A 191 12.34 8.59 -16.12
CA TYR A 191 13.39 7.75 -15.54
C TYR A 191 14.36 8.55 -14.69
N ARG A 192 14.80 9.72 -15.17
CA ARG A 192 15.66 10.62 -14.38
C ARG A 192 14.98 11.06 -13.08
N CYS A 193 13.73 11.52 -13.16
CA CYS A 193 12.98 11.95 -11.98
C CYS A 193 12.76 10.80 -10.96
N ALA A 194 12.48 9.59 -11.44
CA ALA A 194 12.34 8.42 -10.57
C ALA A 194 13.69 7.99 -9.95
N ALA A 195 14.78 8.04 -10.72
CA ALA A 195 16.12 7.71 -10.26
C ALA A 195 16.62 8.66 -9.17
N GLU A 196 16.36 9.97 -9.32
CA GLU A 196 16.67 11.01 -8.32
C GLU A 196 15.93 10.79 -6.99
N GLN A 197 14.76 10.15 -7.03
CA GLN A 197 13.99 9.74 -5.85
C GLN A 197 14.39 8.37 -5.29
N GLY A 198 15.39 7.71 -5.87
CA GLY A 198 15.90 6.42 -5.42
C GLY A 198 15.23 5.20 -6.04
N ASP A 199 14.57 5.34 -7.20
CA ASP A 199 14.15 4.17 -7.99
C ASP A 199 15.35 3.59 -8.75
N GLY A 200 15.89 2.49 -8.22
CA GLY A 200 17.05 1.84 -8.79
C GLY A 200 16.81 1.18 -10.15
N LYS A 201 15.57 0.88 -10.55
CA LYS A 201 15.28 0.34 -11.89
C LYS A 201 15.31 1.45 -12.92
N ALA A 202 14.71 2.60 -12.60
CA ALA A 202 14.78 3.79 -13.42
C ALA A 202 16.22 4.27 -13.64
N ALA A 203 17.04 4.24 -12.59
CA ALA A 203 18.45 4.60 -12.66
C ALA A 203 19.24 3.70 -13.63
N VAL A 204 18.99 2.37 -13.60
CA VAL A 204 19.61 1.42 -14.54
C VAL A 204 19.12 1.64 -15.96
N ALA A 205 17.81 1.80 -16.18
CA ALA A 205 17.25 2.04 -17.51
C ALA A 205 17.84 3.31 -18.14
N LEU A 206 17.95 4.39 -17.35
CA LEU A 206 18.57 5.63 -17.77
C LEU A 206 20.07 5.46 -18.08
N ALA A 207 20.79 4.70 -17.26
CA ALA A 207 22.22 4.48 -17.45
C ALA A 207 22.53 3.66 -18.71
N VAL A 208 21.77 2.60 -18.96
CA VAL A 208 21.89 1.77 -20.17
C VAL A 208 21.59 2.59 -21.42
N TYR A 209 20.53 3.40 -21.39
CA TYR A 209 20.22 4.30 -22.51
C TYR A 209 21.41 5.21 -22.86
N PHE A 210 21.98 5.89 -21.86
CA PHE A 210 23.12 6.77 -22.11
C PHE A 210 24.38 6.01 -22.54
N GLN A 211 24.58 4.80 -22.04
CA GLN A 211 25.67 3.92 -22.46
C GLN A 211 25.56 3.56 -23.94
N ASP A 212 24.37 3.17 -24.40
CA ASP A 212 24.08 2.78 -25.78
C ASP A 212 24.26 3.96 -26.76
N GLU A 213 23.92 5.18 -26.32
CA GLU A 213 24.16 6.42 -27.08
C GLU A 213 25.62 6.89 -27.05
N GLY A 214 26.49 6.22 -26.28
CA GLY A 214 27.89 6.61 -26.10
C GLY A 214 28.10 7.84 -25.18
N ASP A 215 27.06 8.30 -24.49
CA ASP A 215 27.13 9.34 -23.47
C ASP A 215 27.53 8.75 -22.12
N TYR A 216 28.78 8.32 -22.03
CA TYR A 216 29.26 7.58 -20.88
C TYR A 216 29.27 8.39 -19.57
N GLN A 217 29.34 9.73 -19.65
CA GLN A 217 29.30 10.57 -18.46
C GLN A 217 27.92 10.50 -17.80
N ASN A 218 26.85 10.69 -18.57
CA ASN A 218 25.49 10.55 -18.05
C ASN A 218 25.18 9.10 -17.63
N ALA A 219 25.77 8.10 -18.30
CA ALA A 219 25.65 6.70 -17.91
C ALA A 219 26.25 6.45 -16.51
N LEU A 220 27.46 6.98 -16.24
CA LEU A 220 28.11 6.89 -14.93
C LEU A 220 27.28 7.55 -13.84
N GLU A 221 26.78 8.76 -14.08
CA GLU A 221 25.93 9.49 -13.14
C GLU A 221 24.64 8.71 -12.82
N SER A 222 24.03 8.13 -13.84
CA SER A 222 22.79 7.34 -13.70
C SER A 222 23.05 6.02 -12.95
N PHE A 223 24.13 5.31 -13.24
CA PHE A 223 24.52 4.14 -12.45
C PHE A 223 24.85 4.54 -11.00
N GLN A 224 25.48 5.70 -10.77
CA GLN A 224 25.77 6.18 -9.42
C GLN A 224 24.48 6.45 -8.62
N LEU A 225 23.46 7.04 -9.24
CA LEU A 225 22.11 7.15 -8.66
C LEU A 225 21.53 5.77 -8.33
N GLY A 226 21.75 4.79 -9.19
CA GLY A 226 21.39 3.40 -8.94
C GLY A 226 22.07 2.84 -7.69
N VAL A 227 23.35 3.14 -7.46
CA VAL A 227 24.05 2.74 -6.23
C VAL A 227 23.51 3.46 -5.00
N VAL A 228 23.19 4.77 -5.10
CA VAL A 228 22.48 5.52 -4.02
C VAL A 228 21.19 4.80 -3.63
N ALA A 229 20.40 4.40 -4.62
CA ALA A 229 19.18 3.63 -4.48
C ALA A 229 19.39 2.18 -3.97
N GLY A 230 20.64 1.73 -3.85
CA GLY A 230 21.00 0.39 -3.42
C GLY A 230 20.86 -0.71 -4.49
N ASN A 231 20.77 -0.32 -5.75
CA ASN A 231 20.71 -1.26 -6.87
C ASN A 231 22.06 -1.95 -7.06
N SER A 232 22.11 -3.26 -6.77
CA SER A 232 23.33 -4.06 -6.91
C SER A 232 23.81 -4.13 -8.37
N ASN A 233 22.91 -4.14 -9.35
CA ASN A 233 23.31 -4.21 -10.75
C ASN A 233 24.10 -2.97 -11.17
N SER A 234 23.71 -1.80 -10.69
CA SER A 234 24.45 -0.55 -10.91
C SER A 234 25.85 -0.59 -10.31
N ALA A 235 25.98 -1.06 -9.07
CA ALA A 235 27.29 -1.22 -8.43
C ALA A 235 28.17 -2.24 -9.18
N SER A 236 27.58 -3.34 -9.67
CA SER A 236 28.30 -4.33 -10.48
C SER A 236 28.74 -3.76 -11.84
N HIS A 237 27.89 -2.97 -12.50
CA HIS A 237 28.20 -2.31 -13.77
C HIS A 237 29.37 -1.34 -13.61
N LEU A 238 29.33 -0.50 -12.58
CA LEU A 238 30.43 0.43 -12.28
C LEU A 238 31.71 -0.31 -11.91
N SER A 239 31.63 -1.35 -11.07
CA SER A 239 32.78 -2.21 -10.74
C SER A 239 33.47 -2.72 -12.01
N LYS A 240 32.70 -3.28 -12.95
CA LYS A 240 33.26 -3.81 -14.20
C LYS A 240 33.73 -2.70 -15.13
N GLY A 241 32.98 -1.62 -15.28
CA GLY A 241 33.32 -0.51 -16.19
C GLY A 241 34.67 0.16 -15.91
N PHE A 242 35.17 0.12 -14.68
CA PHE A 242 36.52 0.62 -14.33
C PHE A 242 37.64 -0.44 -14.48
N ARG A 243 37.33 -1.64 -14.96
CA ARG A 243 38.28 -2.75 -15.24
C ARG A 243 38.20 -3.23 -16.69
N VAL A 244 37.41 -2.55 -17.52
CA VAL A 244 37.00 -3.04 -18.83
C VAL A 244 38.03 -2.72 -19.91
N GLN A 245 38.27 -3.69 -20.78
CA GLN A 245 38.94 -3.48 -22.06
C GLN A 245 37.91 -3.05 -23.11
N PRO A 246 38.22 -2.19 -24.10
CA PRO A 246 37.25 -1.67 -25.07
C PRO A 246 36.43 -2.70 -25.86
N THR A 247 36.83 -3.98 -25.84
CA THR A 247 36.12 -5.10 -26.48
C THR A 247 34.94 -5.66 -25.67
N ASP A 248 34.81 -5.27 -24.40
CA ASP A 248 33.69 -5.67 -23.54
C ASP A 248 32.59 -4.60 -23.60
N GLU A 249 31.82 -4.64 -24.70
CA GLU A 249 30.80 -3.64 -25.04
C GLU A 249 29.76 -3.46 -23.93
N LEU A 250 29.40 -4.54 -23.21
CA LEU A 250 28.37 -4.51 -22.17
C LEU A 250 28.74 -3.58 -21.01
N TYR A 251 30.01 -3.56 -20.60
CA TYR A 251 30.44 -2.78 -19.44
C TYR A 251 31.29 -1.57 -19.82
N TYR A 252 31.50 -1.32 -21.11
CA TYR A 252 32.29 -0.19 -21.58
C TYR A 252 31.61 1.13 -21.25
N LEU A 253 32.31 1.98 -20.48
CA LEU A 253 31.85 3.31 -20.03
C LEU A 253 32.85 4.42 -20.39
N GLY A 254 33.71 4.19 -21.39
CA GLY A 254 34.70 5.18 -21.83
C GLY A 254 35.67 5.65 -20.75
N GLN A 255 35.85 4.87 -19.67
CA GLN A 255 36.73 5.21 -18.56
C GLN A 255 38.10 4.53 -18.70
N PRO A 256 39.19 5.18 -18.26
CA PRO A 256 40.45 4.49 -18.08
C PRO A 256 40.32 3.45 -16.95
N GLU A 257 41.20 2.46 -16.97
CA GLU A 257 41.27 1.47 -15.89
C GLU A 257 41.57 2.17 -14.55
N ASP A 258 40.71 1.90 -13.56
CA ASP A 258 40.84 2.36 -12.18
C ASP A 258 40.51 1.18 -11.24
N LEU A 259 41.55 0.38 -10.97
CA LEU A 259 41.41 -0.84 -10.18
C LEU A 259 40.92 -0.55 -8.76
N GLU A 260 41.35 0.54 -8.13
CA GLU A 260 40.95 0.89 -6.77
C GLU A 260 39.45 1.23 -6.74
N ARG A 261 38.98 2.07 -7.65
CA ARG A 261 37.56 2.42 -7.78
C ARG A 261 36.69 1.21 -8.05
N SER A 262 37.13 0.35 -8.97
CA SER A 262 36.47 -0.91 -9.26
C SER A 262 36.34 -1.79 -8.01
N GLU A 263 37.40 -1.94 -7.21
CA GLU A 263 37.36 -2.71 -5.97
C GLU A 263 36.39 -2.15 -4.93
N ARG A 264 36.25 -0.82 -4.86
CA ARG A 264 35.28 -0.20 -3.96
C ARG A 264 33.85 -0.52 -4.39
N TYR A 265 33.52 -0.36 -5.67
CA TYR A 265 32.21 -0.75 -6.20
C TYR A 265 31.94 -2.25 -6.05
N GLU A 266 32.94 -3.10 -6.25
CA GLU A 266 32.85 -4.55 -6.02
C GLU A 266 32.49 -4.87 -4.56
N LYS A 267 33.14 -4.22 -3.60
CA LYS A 267 32.81 -4.38 -2.17
C LYS A 267 31.38 -3.92 -1.87
N ILE A 268 30.97 -2.77 -2.41
CA ILE A 268 29.60 -2.24 -2.26
C ILE A 268 28.59 -3.22 -2.87
N TRP A 269 28.82 -3.67 -4.10
CA TRP A 269 27.99 -4.64 -4.79
C TRP A 269 27.77 -5.89 -3.95
N ARG A 270 28.83 -6.46 -3.36
CA ARG A 270 28.71 -7.66 -2.50
C ARG A 270 27.78 -7.42 -1.31
N VAL A 271 27.83 -6.24 -0.69
CA VAL A 271 26.93 -5.89 0.41
C VAL A 271 25.50 -5.75 -0.11
N LEU A 272 25.29 -4.98 -1.19
CA LEU A 272 23.96 -4.77 -1.78
C LEU A 272 23.32 -6.09 -2.22
N ALA A 273 24.07 -6.96 -2.89
CA ALA A 273 23.59 -8.27 -3.34
C ALA A 273 23.25 -9.19 -2.15
N ARG A 274 24.14 -9.28 -1.15
CA ARG A 274 23.95 -10.12 0.05
C ARG A 274 22.72 -9.70 0.86
N TYR A 275 22.44 -8.40 0.91
CA TYR A 275 21.35 -7.84 1.71
C TYR A 275 20.17 -7.35 0.87
N SER A 276 20.07 -7.74 -0.40
CA SER A 276 19.04 -7.27 -1.34
C SER A 276 17.61 -7.42 -0.79
N TYR A 277 17.32 -8.51 -0.07
CA TYR A 277 16.04 -8.75 0.61
C TYR A 277 15.64 -7.68 1.65
N ALA A 278 16.59 -6.84 2.06
CA ALA A 278 16.41 -5.80 3.06
C ALA A 278 16.46 -4.37 2.51
N ASP A 279 16.52 -4.22 1.18
CA ASP A 279 16.53 -2.95 0.46
C ASP A 279 17.55 -1.93 1.00
N PRO A 280 18.87 -2.26 0.95
CA PRO A 280 19.92 -1.35 1.37
C PRO A 280 19.94 -0.05 0.57
N LYS A 281 20.49 1.01 1.14
CA LYS A 281 20.71 2.32 0.49
C LYS A 281 22.14 2.79 0.75
N VAL A 282 22.71 3.55 -0.19
CA VAL A 282 24.08 4.07 -0.08
C VAL A 282 24.12 5.57 -0.45
N PRO A 283 23.39 6.44 0.29
CA PRO A 283 23.40 7.88 0.02
C PRO A 283 24.79 8.51 0.09
N GLU A 284 25.71 7.91 0.85
CA GLU A 284 27.09 8.35 1.03
C GLU A 284 28.03 7.94 -0.13
N ILE A 285 27.52 7.40 -1.25
CA ILE A 285 28.37 6.84 -2.30
C ILE A 285 29.39 7.84 -2.87
N ASN A 286 29.05 9.13 -2.95
CA ASN A 286 29.97 10.15 -3.45
C ASN A 286 31.08 10.50 -2.44
N ASP A 287 30.89 10.19 -1.15
CA ASP A 287 31.93 10.31 -0.13
C ASP A 287 32.86 9.09 -0.12
N ILE A 288 32.47 7.99 -0.79
CA ILE A 288 33.24 6.75 -0.87
C ILE A 288 33.93 6.60 -2.24
N VAL A 289 33.19 6.84 -3.31
CA VAL A 289 33.58 6.64 -4.71
C VAL A 289 33.04 7.80 -5.59
N PRO A 290 33.53 9.04 -5.42
CA PRO A 290 33.10 10.18 -6.25
C PRO A 290 33.52 9.97 -7.70
N LEU A 291 32.63 10.17 -8.66
CA LEU A 291 32.90 9.90 -10.09
C LEU A 291 34.14 10.65 -10.63
N PRO A 292 34.85 10.10 -11.64
CA PRO A 292 35.94 10.79 -12.30
C PRO A 292 35.52 12.19 -12.80
N PRO A 293 36.44 13.18 -12.81
CA PRO A 293 37.87 13.07 -12.55
C PRO A 293 38.27 13.17 -11.07
N ALA A 294 37.31 13.12 -10.13
CA ALA A 294 37.61 13.25 -8.71
C ALA A 294 38.50 12.10 -8.19
N LYS A 295 39.48 12.44 -7.34
CA LYS A 295 40.33 11.44 -6.66
C LYS A 295 39.55 10.72 -5.58
N LEU A 296 39.86 9.44 -5.36
CA LEU A 296 39.23 8.66 -4.32
C LEU A 296 39.63 9.16 -2.92
N PRO A 297 38.68 9.41 -2.02
CA PRO A 297 38.95 9.77 -0.63
C PRO A 297 39.41 8.54 0.17
N LEU A 298 39.89 8.74 1.40
CA LEU A 298 40.12 7.64 2.33
C LEU A 298 38.78 6.98 2.69
N TRP A 299 38.74 5.65 2.67
CA TRP A 299 37.56 4.87 3.04
C TRP A 299 37.97 3.64 3.86
N ASP A 300 37.26 3.40 4.94
CA ASP A 300 37.52 2.31 5.89
C ASP A 300 36.92 0.95 5.43
N GLY A 301 36.26 0.93 4.28
CA GLY A 301 35.64 -0.27 3.71
C GLY A 301 34.24 -0.58 4.25
N LYS A 302 33.63 0.32 5.02
CA LYS A 302 32.31 0.11 5.63
C LYS A 302 31.23 1.01 5.01
N LEU A 303 29.98 0.55 5.12
CA LEU A 303 28.80 1.31 4.70
C LEU A 303 27.96 1.65 5.92
N GLN A 304 27.48 2.90 5.99
CA GLN A 304 26.70 3.39 7.12
C GLN A 304 25.44 2.55 7.31
N TRP A 305 24.79 2.17 6.20
CA TRP A 305 23.62 1.30 6.23
C TRP A 305 23.92 -0.06 6.88
N LEU A 306 25.07 -0.67 6.58
CA LEU A 306 25.43 -1.98 7.13
C LEU A 306 25.73 -1.88 8.62
N GLU A 307 26.45 -0.85 9.05
CA GLU A 307 26.73 -0.60 10.46
C GLU A 307 25.43 -0.37 11.26
N ALA A 308 24.54 0.50 10.77
CA ALA A 308 23.24 0.75 11.38
C ALA A 308 22.37 -0.52 11.41
N ARG A 309 22.41 -1.33 10.35
CA ARG A 309 21.69 -2.60 10.30
C ARG A 309 22.18 -3.56 11.37
N LEU A 310 23.49 -3.74 11.51
CA LEU A 310 24.10 -4.66 12.47
C LEU A 310 23.96 -4.18 13.92
N ALA A 311 24.08 -2.86 14.17
CA ALA A 311 23.89 -2.28 15.48
C ALA A 311 22.48 -2.53 16.03
N ASN A 312 21.47 -2.51 15.14
CA ASN A 312 20.08 -2.89 15.43
C ASN A 312 19.48 -2.27 16.70
N VAL A 313 19.87 -1.02 16.98
CA VAL A 313 19.44 -0.27 18.17
C VAL A 313 17.91 -0.20 18.19
N ALA A 314 17.32 -0.65 19.29
CA ALA A 314 15.87 -0.66 19.46
C ALA A 314 15.36 0.77 19.72
N PRO A 315 14.33 1.24 18.98
CA PRO A 315 13.66 2.49 19.32
C PRO A 315 12.82 2.31 20.60
N PRO A 316 12.33 3.41 21.21
CA PRO A 316 11.45 3.33 22.36
C PRO A 316 10.22 2.46 22.06
N LYS A 317 9.94 1.49 22.94
CA LYS A 317 8.73 0.66 22.84
C LYS A 317 7.50 1.52 23.21
N PRO A 318 6.44 1.55 22.38
CA PRO A 318 5.21 2.25 22.72
C PRO A 318 4.56 1.64 23.97
N THR A 319 4.16 2.48 24.91
CA THR A 319 3.43 2.06 26.11
C THR A 319 1.99 1.68 25.79
N ASP A 320 1.40 0.77 26.56
CA ASP A 320 -0.02 0.41 26.40
C ASP A 320 -0.94 1.63 26.58
N ALA A 321 -0.58 2.56 27.47
CA ALA A 321 -1.31 3.82 27.64
C ALA A 321 -1.34 4.67 26.37
N LEU A 322 -0.20 4.80 25.67
CA LEU A 322 -0.11 5.52 24.39
C LEU A 322 -0.94 4.83 23.31
N ILE A 323 -0.83 3.51 23.19
CA ILE A 323 -1.59 2.73 22.21
C ILE A 323 -3.09 2.89 22.46
N ASN A 324 -3.54 2.74 23.71
CA ASN A 324 -4.94 2.90 24.10
C ASN A 324 -5.44 4.32 23.80
N LYS A 325 -4.65 5.35 24.12
CA LYS A 325 -4.97 6.75 23.81
C LYS A 325 -5.21 6.97 22.31
N LEU A 326 -4.26 6.53 21.48
CA LEU A 326 -4.34 6.71 20.02
C LEU A 326 -5.45 5.88 19.37
N ALA A 327 -5.68 4.67 19.86
CA ALA A 327 -6.77 3.82 19.39
C ALA A 327 -8.14 4.41 19.74
N GLN A 328 -8.35 4.82 21.00
CA GLN A 328 -9.61 5.44 21.44
C GLN A 328 -9.91 6.73 20.69
N ALA A 329 -8.91 7.58 20.45
CA ALA A 329 -9.07 8.83 19.70
C ALA A 329 -9.61 8.64 18.27
N LYS A 330 -9.44 7.43 17.70
CA LYS A 330 -9.89 7.06 16.35
C LYS A 330 -10.98 5.98 16.35
N LEU A 331 -11.53 5.65 17.51
CA LEU A 331 -12.53 4.59 17.70
C LEU A 331 -12.02 3.26 17.11
N LEU A 332 -10.83 2.84 17.54
CA LEU A 332 -10.20 1.58 17.16
C LEU A 332 -10.11 0.65 18.37
N GLU A 333 -10.12 -0.66 18.10
CA GLU A 333 -9.80 -1.66 19.11
C GLU A 333 -8.28 -1.68 19.36
N PRO A 334 -7.79 -1.44 20.60
CA PRO A 334 -6.35 -1.36 20.85
C PRO A 334 -5.58 -2.67 20.57
N ALA A 335 -6.26 -3.82 20.67
CA ALA A 335 -5.67 -5.15 20.48
C ALA A 335 -5.40 -5.50 19.02
N THR A 336 -6.12 -4.91 18.07
CA THR A 336 -6.00 -5.24 16.63
C THR A 336 -5.73 -4.00 15.77
N GLY A 337 -5.98 -2.81 16.31
CA GLY A 337 -6.01 -1.54 15.60
C GLY A 337 -7.21 -1.39 14.67
N LYS A 338 -8.14 -2.37 14.63
CA LYS A 338 -9.27 -2.35 13.70
C LYS A 338 -10.30 -1.31 14.15
N PRO A 339 -10.93 -0.59 13.21
CA PRO A 339 -12.02 0.32 13.52
C PRO A 339 -13.20 -0.41 14.16
N VAL A 340 -13.81 0.21 15.18
CA VAL A 340 -15.04 -0.31 15.81
C VAL A 340 -16.26 0.47 15.30
N PRO A 341 -17.49 -0.06 15.47
CA PRO A 341 -18.71 0.62 15.07
C PRO A 341 -18.79 2.05 15.63
N GLY A 342 -19.04 3.02 14.74
CA GLY A 342 -19.01 4.45 15.05
C GLY A 342 -17.73 5.16 14.58
N SER A 343 -16.65 4.41 14.30
CA SER A 343 -15.46 4.97 13.65
C SER A 343 -15.78 5.41 12.22
N PRO A 344 -15.28 6.57 11.75
CA PRO A 344 -15.33 6.92 10.33
C PRO A 344 -14.61 5.92 9.42
N ALA A 345 -13.67 5.15 9.97
CA ALA A 345 -12.94 4.11 9.27
C ALA A 345 -13.67 2.75 9.28
N PHE A 346 -14.80 2.62 9.98
CA PHE A 346 -15.56 1.37 10.07
C PHE A 346 -16.15 0.99 8.72
N ILE A 347 -15.76 -0.19 8.23
CA ILE A 347 -16.25 -0.75 6.97
C ILE A 347 -17.51 -1.53 7.28
N LYS A 348 -18.62 -1.18 6.62
CA LYS A 348 -19.90 -1.85 6.84
C LYS A 348 -20.05 -3.05 5.93
N ALA A 349 -20.70 -4.10 6.44
CA ALA A 349 -21.08 -5.27 5.66
C ALA A 349 -21.94 -4.87 4.44
N SER A 350 -21.67 -5.53 3.32
CA SER A 350 -22.42 -5.38 2.07
C SER A 350 -23.90 -5.68 2.26
N SER A 351 -24.76 -4.96 1.54
CA SER A 351 -26.21 -5.21 1.53
C SER A 351 -26.58 -6.25 0.46
N PRO A 352 -27.44 -7.24 0.75
CA PRO A 352 -28.07 -7.49 2.04
C PRO A 352 -27.08 -8.10 3.06
N ALA A 353 -27.04 -7.52 4.26
CA ALA A 353 -26.17 -8.01 5.31
C ALA A 353 -26.64 -9.38 5.83
N PRO A 354 -25.71 -10.31 6.15
CA PRO A 354 -26.05 -11.55 6.82
C PRO A 354 -26.87 -11.32 8.09
N THR A 355 -27.90 -12.14 8.28
CA THR A 355 -28.74 -12.15 9.48
C THR A 355 -28.71 -13.53 10.12
N CYS A 356 -28.84 -13.58 11.44
CA CYS A 356 -28.81 -14.81 12.23
C CYS A 356 -29.70 -14.63 13.47
N GLN A 357 -30.32 -15.69 13.99
CA GLN A 357 -31.18 -15.62 15.17
C GLN A 357 -30.43 -15.97 16.45
N SER A 358 -30.85 -15.42 17.59
CA SER A 358 -30.37 -15.86 18.89
C SER A 358 -30.51 -17.38 19.06
N GLY A 359 -29.50 -18.02 19.67
CA GLY A 359 -29.40 -19.47 19.82
C GLY A 359 -28.72 -20.18 18.66
N GLN A 360 -28.48 -19.51 17.54
CA GLN A 360 -27.69 -20.03 16.42
C GLN A 360 -26.21 -19.67 16.58
N ALA A 361 -25.33 -20.47 15.97
CA ALA A 361 -23.92 -20.16 15.87
C ALA A 361 -23.68 -19.00 14.90
N CYS A 362 -22.78 -18.09 15.27
CA CYS A 362 -22.40 -16.95 14.47
C CYS A 362 -21.74 -17.43 13.17
N PRO A 363 -22.26 -17.05 11.98
CA PRO A 363 -21.74 -17.57 10.72
C PRO A 363 -20.43 -16.91 10.31
N HIS A 364 -20.11 -15.71 10.82
CA HIS A 364 -18.93 -14.93 10.45
C HIS A 364 -18.46 -14.07 11.63
N THR A 365 -17.15 -14.09 11.90
CA THR A 365 -16.54 -13.14 12.86
C THR A 365 -16.81 -11.69 12.45
N GLY A 366 -17.25 -10.85 13.38
CA GLY A 366 -17.47 -9.43 13.13
C GLY A 366 -18.36 -8.76 14.15
N TYR A 367 -18.75 -7.51 13.89
CA TYR A 367 -19.71 -6.78 14.74
C TYR A 367 -21.13 -7.05 14.28
N TRP A 368 -21.99 -7.45 15.21
CA TRP A 368 -23.41 -7.72 14.96
C TRP A 368 -24.29 -6.81 15.81
N GLN A 369 -25.39 -6.36 15.23
CA GLN A 369 -26.40 -5.56 15.90
C GLN A 369 -27.67 -6.36 16.10
N ALA A 370 -28.13 -6.40 17.35
CA ALA A 370 -29.44 -6.95 17.67
C ALA A 370 -30.56 -6.06 17.13
N SER A 371 -31.50 -6.68 16.43
CA SER A 371 -32.70 -6.08 15.85
C SER A 371 -33.91 -6.95 16.15
N ARG A 372 -35.10 -6.33 16.23
CA ARG A 372 -36.32 -7.04 16.59
C ARG A 372 -36.90 -7.77 15.38
N LEU A 373 -37.43 -8.97 15.63
CA LEU A 373 -38.18 -9.76 14.64
C LEU A 373 -39.60 -9.23 14.39
N THR A 374 -40.18 -8.44 15.31
CA THR A 374 -41.57 -7.94 15.19
C THR A 374 -41.75 -6.49 15.66
N ASP A 375 -42.55 -5.75 14.89
CA ASP A 375 -42.84 -4.31 15.01
C ASP A 375 -43.93 -4.03 16.08
N ALA A 376 -43.81 -4.65 17.26
CA ALA A 376 -44.72 -4.35 18.37
C ALA A 376 -44.37 -2.98 18.96
N SER A 377 -45.21 -1.98 18.71
CA SER A 377 -45.07 -0.56 19.07
C SER A 377 -44.93 -0.24 20.58
N GLN A 378 -44.90 -1.27 21.43
CA GLN A 378 -44.82 -1.17 22.90
C GLN A 378 -43.58 -1.84 23.49
N ALA A 379 -42.67 -2.38 22.68
CA ALA A 379 -41.43 -2.97 23.17
C ALA A 379 -40.21 -2.03 22.94
N SER A 380 -39.22 -2.09 23.80
CA SER A 380 -37.88 -1.50 23.65
C SER A 380 -36.83 -2.58 23.84
N LEU A 381 -35.96 -2.76 22.84
CA LEU A 381 -34.67 -3.41 23.06
C LEU A 381 -33.85 -2.44 23.91
N GLN A 382 -33.33 -2.88 25.05
CA GLN A 382 -32.40 -2.06 25.83
C GLN A 382 -31.14 -1.81 24.99
N GLY A 383 -31.10 -0.64 24.34
CA GLY A 383 -29.97 -0.08 23.59
C GLY A 383 -29.41 -1.00 22.53
N GLY A 384 -29.91 -0.93 21.28
CA GLY A 384 -29.49 -1.72 20.11
C GLY A 384 -28.06 -2.29 20.18
N THR A 385 -27.92 -3.44 20.83
CA THR A 385 -26.66 -3.96 21.33
C THR A 385 -25.78 -4.33 20.15
N ILE A 386 -24.67 -3.60 19.98
CA ILE A 386 -23.63 -3.98 19.04
C ILE A 386 -22.58 -4.78 19.81
N ARG A 387 -22.30 -5.99 19.35
CA ARG A 387 -21.30 -6.88 19.94
C ARG A 387 -20.43 -7.50 18.87
N HIS A 388 -19.16 -7.70 19.18
CA HIS A 388 -18.27 -8.50 18.36
C HIS A 388 -18.50 -9.97 18.71
N PHE A 389 -18.60 -10.83 17.70
CA PHE A 389 -18.71 -12.28 17.85
C PHE A 389 -17.64 -12.95 16.99
N GLU A 390 -17.13 -14.08 17.46
CA GLU A 390 -16.29 -14.97 16.65
C GLU A 390 -17.15 -16.01 15.90
N GLU A 391 -16.70 -16.46 14.73
CA GLU A 391 -17.36 -17.53 13.98
C GLU A 391 -17.53 -18.78 14.87
N GLY A 392 -18.75 -19.33 14.90
CA GLY A 392 -19.13 -20.44 15.75
C GLY A 392 -19.65 -20.07 17.15
N GLU A 393 -19.49 -18.83 17.60
CA GLU A 393 -20.01 -18.37 18.89
C GLU A 393 -21.54 -18.34 18.90
N ILE A 394 -22.17 -18.81 19.98
CA ILE A 394 -23.65 -18.83 20.08
C ILE A 394 -24.18 -17.42 20.36
N LEU A 395 -25.02 -16.92 19.45
CA LEU A 395 -25.62 -15.61 19.58
C LEU A 395 -26.60 -15.57 20.76
N PRO A 396 -26.43 -14.65 21.72
CA PRO A 396 -27.22 -14.66 22.94
C PRO A 396 -28.65 -14.16 22.70
N LEU A 397 -29.54 -14.54 23.61
CA LEU A 397 -30.84 -13.86 23.79
C LEU A 397 -30.60 -12.40 24.21
N GLN A 398 -31.61 -11.55 24.04
CA GLN A 398 -31.55 -10.16 24.48
C GLN A 398 -32.72 -9.82 25.39
N ASN A 399 -32.44 -8.98 26.39
CA ASN A 399 -33.47 -8.41 27.25
C ASN A 399 -34.35 -7.46 26.43
N VAL A 400 -35.62 -7.81 26.30
CA VAL A 400 -36.64 -7.00 25.66
C VAL A 400 -37.58 -6.46 26.73
N GLU A 401 -37.63 -5.14 26.84
CA GLU A 401 -38.60 -4.46 27.71
C GLU A 401 -39.91 -4.30 26.95
N ARG A 402 -41.04 -4.72 27.53
CA ARG A 402 -42.38 -4.49 26.98
C ARG A 402 -43.19 -3.61 27.93
N HIS A 403 -43.71 -2.52 27.40
CA HIS A 403 -44.52 -1.56 28.13
C HIS A 403 -46.00 -1.81 27.87
N HIS A 404 -46.67 -2.46 28.82
CA HIS A 404 -48.09 -2.80 28.69
C HIS A 404 -48.95 -1.64 29.18
N ARG A 405 -49.62 -0.95 28.26
CA ARG A 405 -50.65 0.05 28.61
C ARG A 405 -51.92 -0.64 29.06
N ARG A 406 -52.39 -0.35 30.28
CA ARG A 406 -53.59 -0.99 30.84
C ARG A 406 -54.72 0.02 31.04
N PHE A 407 -55.88 -0.23 30.44
CA PHE A 407 -57.07 0.61 30.65
C PHE A 407 -57.53 0.50 32.12
N LEU A 408 -57.60 1.65 32.82
CA LEU A 408 -58.00 1.78 34.23
C LEU A 408 -57.07 1.11 35.27
N ARG A 409 -55.82 0.79 34.91
CA ARG A 409 -54.77 0.31 35.85
C ARG A 409 -53.45 1.04 35.59
N THR A 410 -52.52 0.95 36.54
CA THR A 410 -51.15 1.42 36.33
C THR A 410 -50.49 0.61 35.22
N ASP A 411 -49.81 1.31 34.32
CA ASP A 411 -48.98 0.70 33.29
C ASP A 411 -47.89 -0.16 33.93
N THR A 412 -47.47 -1.23 33.24
CA THR A 412 -46.47 -2.17 33.73
C THR A 412 -45.42 -2.45 32.67
N THR A 413 -44.15 -2.48 33.08
CA THR A 413 -43.03 -2.89 32.22
C THR A 413 -42.59 -4.31 32.59
N THR A 414 -42.43 -5.18 31.60
CA THR A 414 -41.83 -6.52 31.77
C THR A 414 -40.51 -6.59 31.02
N VAL A 415 -39.49 -7.25 31.59
CA VAL A 415 -38.19 -7.51 30.94
C VAL A 415 -38.03 -9.01 30.81
N GLU A 416 -37.90 -9.50 29.58
CA GLU A 416 -37.75 -10.93 29.30
C GLU A 416 -36.62 -11.16 28.29
N ASP A 417 -35.91 -12.28 28.44
CA ASP A 417 -34.92 -12.74 27.46
C ASP A 417 -35.65 -13.32 26.25
N GLU A 418 -35.57 -12.62 25.11
CA GLU A 418 -36.24 -13.02 23.88
C GLU A 418 -35.24 -13.34 22.76
N ILE A 419 -35.69 -14.16 21.79
CA ILE A 419 -34.97 -14.41 20.54
C ILE A 419 -35.03 -13.15 19.69
N VAL A 420 -33.87 -12.68 19.24
CA VAL A 420 -33.74 -11.51 18.36
C VAL A 420 -33.05 -11.87 17.05
N GLU A 421 -33.21 -11.00 16.04
CA GLU A 421 -32.44 -11.09 14.81
C GLU A 421 -31.15 -10.28 14.98
N TRP A 422 -30.02 -10.94 14.88
CA TRP A 422 -28.71 -10.32 14.76
C TRP A 422 -28.42 -10.04 13.29
N ARG A 423 -27.99 -8.81 13.00
CA ARG A 423 -27.55 -8.40 11.66
C ARG A 423 -26.09 -8.03 11.69
N LEU A 424 -25.30 -8.56 10.75
CA LEU A 424 -23.90 -8.21 10.62
C LEU A 424 -23.78 -6.73 10.24
N LEU A 425 -22.95 -5.99 10.97
CA LEU A 425 -22.62 -4.61 10.70
C LEU A 425 -21.34 -4.47 9.89
N GLY A 426 -20.35 -5.35 10.08
CA GLY A 426 -19.03 -5.26 9.44
C GLY A 426 -17.96 -6.02 10.19
#